data_AF-A0A7R9DKE4-F1
#
_entry.id   AF-A0A7R9DKE4-F1
#
_cell.length_a   1.000
_cell.length_b   1.000
_cell.length_c   1.000
_cell.angle_alpha   90.00
_cell.angle_beta   90.00
_cell.angle_gamma   90.00
#
_symmetry.space_group_name_H-M   'P 1'
#
loop_
_entity.id
_entity.type
_entity.pdbx_description
1 polymer ?
#
loop_
_entity_poly.entity_id
_entity_poly.type
_entity_poly.pdbx_seq_one_letter_code
_entity_poly.pdbx_strand_id
1 'polypeptide(L)'
;ARGGGGGPPPSGNSPWNLNMSAGELLGHTHEELVLLLIQLRRQSAGVCKAMEMCHVEIEAQARLAELDTPRRLEHLQKLEDLKKHLLDLEKQYEKGKPLVNLVDNMVKLGSLYRGGGAPLQSGGEVPSVRERLEFNQKVQEQRLLAQEKRDWDRLSPDQGQLQAKVQELYRLDRLLQEESGTLQSLQQDKELLEKALGGLRHKLQGSRANPAEAERYRKQQRLLEKELSRIRLLLAHNSK
;
A
#
# COMPACT_ATOMS: atom_id res chain seq x y z
N ALA A 1 -4.61 45.44 -1.92
CA ALA A 1 -3.58 44.94 -2.87
C ALA A 1 -2.57 44.14 -2.07
N ARG A 2 -2.20 42.89 -2.31
CA ARG A 2 -2.38 41.94 -3.43
C ARG A 2 -2.46 40.56 -2.77
N GLY A 3 -3.55 39.83 -2.98
CA GLY A 3 -3.63 38.40 -2.67
C GLY A 3 -2.97 37.63 -3.80
N GLY A 4 -1.92 36.87 -3.49
CA GLY A 4 -1.26 35.98 -4.44
C GLY A 4 -2.14 34.76 -4.69
N GLY A 5 -2.70 34.69 -5.89
CA GLY A 5 -3.50 33.55 -6.34
C GLY A 5 -2.64 32.29 -6.42
N GLY A 6 -2.98 31.29 -5.61
CA GLY A 6 -2.60 29.91 -5.84
C GLY A 6 -3.32 29.42 -7.10
N GLY A 7 -2.59 29.36 -8.20
CA GLY A 7 -3.06 28.67 -9.40
C GLY A 7 -3.19 27.17 -9.12
N PRO A 8 -4.20 26.48 -9.67
CA PRO A 8 -4.32 25.03 -9.54
C PRO A 8 -3.13 24.34 -10.22
N PRO A 9 -2.70 23.16 -9.74
CA PRO A 9 -1.67 22.37 -10.41
C PRO A 9 -2.11 22.04 -11.84
N PRO A 10 -1.18 21.99 -12.82
CA PRO A 10 -1.53 21.71 -14.20
C PRO A 10 -2.16 20.33 -14.33
N SER A 11 -3.46 20.33 -14.62
CA SER A 11 -4.25 19.16 -14.94
C SER A 11 -3.69 18.45 -16.18
N GLY A 12 -3.27 17.21 -16.01
CA GLY A 12 -3.56 16.13 -16.97
C GLY A 12 -2.87 16.16 -18.34
N ASN A 13 -1.66 16.70 -18.48
CA ASN A 13 -0.89 16.40 -19.69
C ASN A 13 -0.26 15.02 -19.50
N SER A 14 -0.84 13.98 -20.12
CA SER A 14 -0.21 12.66 -20.16
C SER A 14 1.20 12.86 -20.71
N PRO A 15 2.27 12.42 -20.01
CA PRO A 15 3.62 12.72 -20.44
C PRO A 15 3.86 12.19 -21.86
N TRP A 16 3.16 11.13 -22.24
CA TRP A 16 3.17 10.49 -23.55
C TRP A 16 2.21 11.10 -24.59
N ASN A 17 1.87 12.40 -24.50
CA ASN A 17 0.99 13.10 -25.45
C ASN A 17 1.57 13.25 -26.87
N LEU A 18 2.43 12.32 -27.27
CA LEU A 18 2.73 12.02 -28.65
C LEU A 18 1.64 11.04 -29.10
N ASN A 19 0.53 11.55 -29.63
CA ASN A 19 -0.39 10.78 -30.46
C ASN A 19 0.30 10.41 -31.79
N MET A 20 1.47 9.79 -31.70
CA MET A 20 2.33 9.43 -32.81
C MET A 20 1.82 8.13 -33.40
N SER A 21 1.31 8.19 -34.62
CA SER A 21 0.96 6.99 -35.37
C SER A 21 2.22 6.32 -35.89
N ALA A 22 2.20 4.98 -36.03
CA ALA A 22 3.27 4.25 -36.69
C ALA A 22 3.55 4.78 -38.12
N GLY A 23 2.54 5.37 -38.77
CA GLY A 23 2.69 6.03 -40.08
C GLY A 23 3.48 7.35 -40.03
N GLU A 24 3.39 8.13 -38.95
CA GLU A 24 4.17 9.37 -38.79
C GLU A 24 5.64 9.06 -38.52
N LEU A 25 5.91 7.99 -37.76
CA LEU A 25 7.27 7.50 -37.50
C LEU A 25 8.02 7.07 -38.78
N LEU A 26 7.31 6.57 -39.79
CA LEU A 26 7.91 6.20 -41.09
C LEU A 26 8.30 7.42 -41.93
N GLY A 27 7.67 8.57 -41.72
CA GLY A 27 7.99 9.82 -42.40
C GLY A 27 9.21 10.55 -41.82
N HIS A 28 9.66 10.16 -40.63
CA HIS A 28 10.79 10.79 -39.95
C HIS A 28 12.15 10.35 -40.51
N THR A 29 13.08 11.30 -40.54
CA THR A 29 14.48 10.99 -40.86
C THR A 29 15.15 10.21 -39.72
N HIS A 30 16.25 9.54 -40.01
CA HIS A 30 17.01 8.82 -38.99
C HIS A 30 17.46 9.74 -37.84
N GLU A 31 17.85 10.98 -38.15
CA GLU A 31 18.26 11.96 -37.14
C GLU A 31 17.08 12.42 -36.27
N GLU A 32 15.92 12.64 -36.87
CA GLU A 32 14.68 12.97 -36.14
C GLU A 32 14.26 11.83 -35.21
N LEU A 33 14.37 10.57 -35.66
CA LEU A 33 14.09 9.39 -34.83
C LEU A 33 15.06 9.27 -33.65
N VAL A 34 16.34 9.62 -33.83
CA VAL A 34 17.33 9.66 -32.73
C VAL A 34 16.97 10.73 -31.72
N LEU A 35 16.60 11.94 -32.16
CA LEU A 35 16.17 13.02 -31.26
C LEU A 35 14.89 12.65 -30.50
N LEU A 36 13.93 12.03 -31.19
CA LEU A 36 12.72 11.50 -30.59
C LEU A 36 13.03 10.44 -29.54
N LEU A 37 13.94 9.50 -29.83
CA LEU A 37 14.38 8.47 -28.88
C LEU A 37 15.02 9.09 -27.63
N ILE A 38 15.86 10.11 -27.78
CA ILE A 38 16.45 10.85 -26.67
C ILE A 38 15.37 11.49 -25.80
N GLN A 39 14.38 12.14 -26.42
CA GLN A 39 13.27 12.76 -25.73
C GLN A 39 12.43 11.74 -24.96
N LEU A 40 12.08 10.63 -25.59
CA LEU A 40 11.32 9.53 -24.98
C LEU A 40 12.07 8.91 -23.80
N ARG A 41 13.38 8.69 -23.92
CA ARG A 41 14.22 8.18 -22.82
C ARG A 41 14.31 9.17 -21.66
N ARG A 42 14.47 10.46 -21.95
CA ARG A 42 14.48 11.51 -20.92
C ARG A 42 13.16 11.57 -20.16
N GLN A 43 12.05 11.45 -20.88
CA GLN A 43 10.72 11.43 -20.30
C GLN A 43 10.49 10.17 -19.45
N SER A 44 10.87 9.00 -19.96
CA SER A 44 10.84 7.73 -19.23
C SER A 44 11.61 7.82 -17.91
N ALA A 45 12.83 8.36 -17.94
CA ALA A 45 13.63 8.60 -16.74
C ALA A 45 12.98 9.61 -15.77
N GLY A 46 12.27 10.62 -16.30
CA GLY A 46 11.49 11.56 -15.48
C GLY A 46 10.37 10.87 -14.70
N VAL A 47 9.62 9.98 -15.35
CA VAL A 47 8.57 9.18 -14.70
C VAL A 47 9.16 8.23 -13.66
N CYS A 48 10.27 7.54 -13.96
CA CYS A 48 10.96 6.69 -12.97
C CYS A 48 11.36 7.47 -11.72
N LYS A 49 11.94 8.66 -11.87
CA LYS A 49 12.31 9.52 -10.73
C LYS A 49 11.10 9.93 -9.90
N ALA A 50 9.97 10.26 -10.55
CA ALA A 50 8.73 10.58 -9.84
C ALA A 50 8.20 9.37 -9.05
N MET A 51 8.27 8.16 -9.62
CA MET A 51 7.92 6.93 -8.92
C MET A 51 8.82 6.68 -7.70
N GLU A 52 10.14 6.84 -7.85
CA GLU A 52 11.11 6.72 -6.75
C GLU A 52 10.81 7.71 -5.62
N MET A 53 10.53 8.98 -5.95
CA MET A 53 10.11 9.98 -4.97
C MET A 53 8.82 9.58 -4.26
N CYS A 54 7.83 9.08 -5.00
CA CYS A 54 6.56 8.63 -4.42
C CYS A 54 6.76 7.44 -3.46
N HIS A 55 7.62 6.48 -3.77
CA HIS A 55 7.98 5.39 -2.85
C HIS A 55 8.59 5.93 -1.54
N VAL A 56 9.54 6.86 -1.63
CA VAL A 56 10.15 7.48 -0.45
C VAL A 56 9.11 8.22 0.39
N GLU A 57 8.18 8.94 -0.24
CA GLU A 57 7.09 9.62 0.45
C GLU A 57 6.11 8.65 1.13
N ILE A 58 5.79 7.52 0.49
CA ILE A 58 4.95 6.46 1.08
C ILE A 58 5.63 5.90 2.34
N GLU A 59 6.92 5.59 2.27
CA GLU A 59 7.67 5.10 3.43
C GLU A 59 7.70 6.13 4.57
N ALA A 60 7.92 7.40 4.25
CA ALA A 60 7.90 8.48 5.24
C ALA A 60 6.51 8.63 5.90
N GLN A 61 5.42 8.60 5.10
CA GLN A 61 4.05 8.68 5.64
C GLN A 61 3.66 7.44 6.45
N ALA A 62 4.12 6.25 6.07
CA ALA A 62 3.91 5.04 6.85
C ALA A 62 4.54 5.14 8.25
N ARG A 63 5.78 5.62 8.34
CA ARG A 63 6.47 5.87 9.62
C ARG A 63 5.75 6.94 10.45
N LEU A 64 5.25 8.00 9.82
CA LEU A 64 4.47 9.05 10.51
C LEU A 64 3.14 8.51 11.05
N ALA A 65 2.44 7.64 10.31
CA ALA A 65 1.20 7.03 10.78
C ALA A 65 1.39 6.14 12.02
N GLU A 66 2.58 5.57 12.20
CA GLU A 66 2.94 4.79 13.39
C GLU A 66 3.31 5.65 14.60
N LEU A 67 4.03 6.76 14.37
CA LEU A 67 4.56 7.63 15.42
C LEU A 67 3.57 8.72 15.88
N ASP A 68 2.78 9.29 14.97
CA ASP A 68 1.86 10.40 15.24
C ASP A 68 0.43 9.89 15.44
N THR A 69 0.15 9.34 16.62
CA THR A 69 -1.16 8.80 17.00
C THR A 69 -2.33 9.78 16.82
N PRO A 70 -2.23 11.07 17.20
CA PRO A 70 -3.35 12.01 17.03
C PRO A 70 -3.66 12.36 15.57
N ARG A 71 -2.69 12.29 14.65
CA ARG A 71 -2.89 12.55 13.20
C ARG A 71 -2.88 11.30 12.33
N ARG A 72 -2.88 10.10 12.95
CA ARG A 72 -2.78 8.81 12.26
C ARG A 72 -3.79 8.65 11.12
N LEU A 73 -5.02 9.10 11.30
CA LEU A 73 -6.07 9.03 10.27
C LEU A 73 -5.70 9.85 9.03
N GLU A 74 -5.17 11.06 9.22
CA GLU A 74 -4.73 11.94 8.13
C GLU A 74 -3.54 11.33 7.37
N HIS A 75 -2.58 10.76 8.10
CA HIS A 75 -1.44 10.07 7.51
C HIS A 75 -1.87 8.84 6.69
N LEU A 76 -2.82 8.05 7.19
CA LEU A 76 -3.37 6.91 6.45
C LEU A 76 -4.09 7.35 5.18
N GLN A 77 -4.91 8.41 5.24
CA GLN A 77 -5.58 8.95 4.04
C GLN A 77 -4.56 9.42 2.99
N LYS A 78 -3.54 10.16 3.42
CA LYS A 78 -2.47 10.62 2.52
C LYS A 78 -1.68 9.46 1.92
N LEU A 79 -1.49 8.38 2.67
CA LEU A 79 -0.83 7.17 2.20
C LEU A 79 -1.64 6.48 1.10
N GLU A 80 -2.97 6.42 1.23
CA GLU A 80 -3.84 5.93 0.15
C GLU A 80 -3.76 6.78 -1.12
N ASP A 81 -3.73 8.11 -0.98
CA ASP A 81 -3.61 9.03 -2.11
C ASP A 81 -2.26 8.88 -2.82
N LEU A 82 -1.18 8.74 -2.05
CA LEU A 82 0.16 8.46 -2.60
C LEU A 82 0.20 7.11 -3.33
N LYS A 83 -0.44 6.06 -2.79
CA LYS A 83 -0.53 4.76 -3.48
C LYS A 83 -1.29 4.84 -4.79
N LYS A 84 -2.40 5.60 -4.84
CA LYS A 84 -3.14 5.85 -6.09
C LYS A 84 -2.26 6.60 -7.09
N HIS A 85 -1.54 7.63 -6.64
CA HIS A 85 -0.63 8.39 -7.49
C HIS A 85 0.51 7.52 -8.06
N LEU A 86 1.09 6.64 -7.24
CA LEU A 86 2.10 5.69 -7.69
C LEU A 86 1.56 4.76 -8.79
N LEU A 87 0.36 4.19 -8.61
CA LEU A 87 -0.29 3.34 -9.61
C LEU A 87 -0.52 4.08 -10.93
N ASP A 88 -0.89 5.37 -10.86
CA ASP A 88 -1.05 6.20 -12.06
C ASP A 88 0.29 6.44 -12.78
N LEU A 89 1.37 6.69 -12.04
CA LEU A 89 2.72 6.83 -12.59
C LEU A 89 3.22 5.53 -13.22
N GLU A 90 2.99 4.38 -12.59
CA GLU A 90 3.32 3.05 -13.13
C GLU A 90 2.57 2.80 -14.44
N LYS A 91 1.26 3.06 -14.45
CA LYS A 91 0.44 2.93 -15.66
C LYS A 91 0.93 3.84 -16.78
N GLN A 92 1.36 5.07 -16.46
CA GLN A 92 1.97 5.96 -17.44
C GLN A 92 3.29 5.37 -17.94
N TYR A 93 4.17 4.90 -17.06
CA TYR A 93 5.45 4.31 -17.44
C TYR A 93 5.28 3.12 -18.40
N GLU A 94 4.35 2.20 -18.09
CA GLU A 94 4.07 1.03 -18.94
C GLU A 94 3.54 1.41 -20.32
N LYS A 95 2.67 2.44 -20.40
CA LYS A 95 2.17 2.95 -21.69
C LYS A 95 3.28 3.50 -22.59
N GLY A 96 4.36 4.00 -22.00
CA GLY A 96 5.49 4.57 -22.75
C GLY A 96 6.47 3.55 -23.31
N LYS A 97 6.60 2.37 -22.67
CA LYS A 97 7.58 1.34 -23.08
C LYS A 97 7.44 0.91 -24.54
N PRO A 98 6.24 0.63 -25.09
CA PRO A 98 6.10 0.21 -26.48
C PRO A 98 6.60 1.26 -27.47
N LEU A 99 6.34 2.55 -27.20
CA LEU A 99 6.75 3.64 -28.08
C LEU A 99 8.27 3.83 -28.06
N VAL A 100 8.90 3.81 -26.87
CA VAL A 100 10.36 3.86 -26.73
C VAL A 100 11.00 2.70 -27.49
N ASN A 101 10.47 1.47 -27.32
CA ASN A 101 11.01 0.28 -27.97
C ASN A 101 10.84 0.32 -29.49
N LEU A 102 9.70 0.80 -29.99
CA LEU A 102 9.46 0.94 -31.43
C LEU A 102 10.47 1.90 -32.07
N VAL A 103 10.62 3.10 -31.50
CA VAL A 103 11.55 4.11 -32.02
C VAL A 103 13.00 3.62 -31.91
N ASP A 104 13.36 2.94 -30.81
CA ASP A 104 14.69 2.32 -30.63
C ASP A 104 14.99 1.29 -31.73
N ASN A 105 14.02 0.44 -32.07
CA ASN A 105 14.15 -0.53 -33.16
C ASN A 105 14.30 0.15 -34.53
N MET A 106 13.54 1.23 -34.79
CA MET A 106 13.64 1.98 -36.05
C MET A 106 15.00 2.68 -36.19
N VAL A 107 15.54 3.24 -35.11
CA VAL A 107 16.89 3.83 -35.08
C VAL A 107 17.97 2.76 -35.31
N LYS A 108 17.85 1.59 -34.68
CA LYS A 108 18.78 0.47 -34.89
C LYS A 108 18.78 -0.01 -36.34
N LEU A 109 17.61 -0.19 -36.95
CA LEU A 109 17.50 -0.57 -38.36
C LEU A 109 18.15 0.49 -39.27
N GLY A 110 17.86 1.78 -39.04
CA GLY A 110 18.51 2.87 -39.78
C GLY A 110 20.04 2.84 -39.70
N SER A 111 20.58 2.51 -38.52
CA SER A 111 22.03 2.39 -38.30
C SER A 111 22.63 1.16 -39.01
N LEU A 112 21.92 0.03 -39.01
CA LEU A 112 22.37 -1.22 -39.64
C LEU A 112 22.44 -1.09 -41.17
N TYR A 113 21.44 -0.46 -41.80
CA TYR A 113 21.38 -0.33 -43.25
C TYR A 113 22.23 0.84 -43.79
N ARG A 114 22.33 1.96 -43.05
CA ARG A 114 23.20 3.09 -43.46
C ARG A 114 24.68 2.78 -43.23
N GLY A 115 25.02 2.02 -42.20
CA GLY A 115 26.40 1.62 -41.90
C GLY A 115 26.98 0.58 -42.88
N GLY A 116 26.14 -0.08 -43.70
CA GLY A 116 26.56 -1.03 -44.73
C GLY A 116 26.67 -0.45 -46.15
N GLY A 117 26.37 0.84 -46.34
CA GLY A 117 26.29 1.49 -47.65
C GLY A 117 27.54 2.26 -48.10
N ALA A 118 28.59 2.35 -47.27
CA ALA A 118 29.87 2.88 -47.74
C ALA A 118 30.61 1.78 -48.51
N PRO A 119 31.06 2.03 -49.76
CA PRO A 119 31.76 1.02 -50.54
C PRO A 119 33.01 0.58 -49.77
N LEU A 120 33.16 -0.75 -49.63
CA LEU A 120 34.30 -1.42 -49.04
C LEU A 120 35.63 -0.82 -49.54
N GLN A 121 36.23 0.03 -48.72
CA GLN A 121 37.66 0.31 -48.73
C GLN A 121 38.11 0.41 -47.27
N SER A 122 38.24 -0.73 -46.60
CA SER A 122 39.26 -0.96 -45.57
C SER A 122 39.12 -2.38 -45.01
N GLY A 123 40.18 -3.17 -45.13
CA GLY A 123 40.26 -4.59 -44.77
C GLY A 123 40.32 -4.86 -43.27
N GLY A 124 39.25 -4.53 -42.54
CA GLY A 124 38.98 -5.10 -41.23
C GLY A 124 37.88 -6.17 -41.34
N GLU A 125 38.02 -7.29 -40.64
CA GLU A 125 36.96 -8.28 -40.46
C GLU A 125 35.75 -7.61 -39.79
N VAL A 126 34.86 -7.03 -40.59
CA VAL A 126 33.61 -6.48 -40.10
C VAL A 126 32.73 -7.67 -39.75
N PRO A 127 32.31 -7.84 -38.48
CA PRO A 127 31.46 -8.94 -38.07
C PRO A 127 30.24 -9.02 -38.97
N SER A 128 29.92 -10.23 -39.40
CA SER A 128 28.77 -10.49 -40.25
C SER A 128 27.52 -9.87 -39.61
N VAL A 129 26.60 -9.35 -40.43
CA VAL A 129 25.31 -8.83 -39.93
C VAL A 129 24.63 -9.85 -39.00
N ARG A 130 24.82 -11.14 -39.27
CA ARG A 130 24.37 -12.25 -38.44
C ARG A 130 24.97 -12.24 -37.03
N GLU A 131 26.29 -12.12 -36.90
CA GLU A 131 26.97 -12.13 -35.60
C GLU A 131 26.57 -10.92 -34.75
N ARG A 132 26.38 -9.75 -35.38
CA ARG A 132 25.87 -8.55 -34.70
C ARG A 132 24.45 -8.74 -34.17
N LEU A 133 23.58 -9.42 -34.92
CA LEU A 133 22.22 -9.75 -34.46
C LEU A 133 22.23 -10.74 -33.30
N GLU A 134 23.02 -11.80 -33.38
CA GLU A 134 23.16 -12.81 -32.31
C GLU A 134 23.71 -12.19 -31.01
N PHE A 135 24.68 -11.29 -31.10
CA PHE A 135 25.18 -10.53 -29.96
C PHE A 135 24.12 -9.59 -29.36
N ASN A 136 23.37 -8.86 -30.21
CA ASN A 136 22.32 -7.95 -29.74
C ASN A 136 21.21 -8.72 -29.01
N GLN A 137 20.82 -9.87 -29.55
CA GLN A 137 19.85 -10.77 -28.95
C GLN A 137 20.30 -11.22 -27.55
N LYS A 138 21.52 -11.74 -27.41
CA LYS A 138 22.06 -12.18 -26.11
C LYS A 138 22.09 -11.05 -25.09
N VAL A 139 22.51 -9.85 -25.49
CA VAL A 139 22.54 -8.67 -24.60
C VAL A 139 21.13 -8.25 -24.20
N GLN A 140 20.17 -8.29 -25.13
CA GLN A 140 18.77 -7.97 -24.85
C GLN A 140 18.11 -8.98 -23.91
N GLU A 141 18.35 -10.27 -24.11
CA GLU A 141 17.89 -11.35 -23.22
C GLU A 141 18.44 -11.16 -21.80
N GLN A 142 19.74 -10.89 -21.66
CA GLN A 142 20.34 -10.62 -20.35
C GLN A 142 19.72 -9.41 -19.65
N ARG A 143 19.42 -8.33 -20.40
CA ARG A 143 18.77 -7.14 -19.85
C ARG A 143 17.34 -7.44 -19.38
N LEU A 144 16.58 -8.21 -20.17
CA LEU A 144 15.23 -8.58 -19.82
C LEU A 144 15.21 -9.41 -18.53
N LEU A 145 16.07 -10.44 -18.45
CA LEU A 145 16.22 -11.27 -17.24
C LEU A 145 16.63 -10.44 -16.01
N ALA A 146 17.53 -9.48 -16.17
CA ALA A 146 17.95 -8.59 -15.08
C ALA A 146 16.82 -7.67 -14.62
N GLN A 147 15.94 -7.23 -15.53
CA GLN A 147 14.78 -6.42 -15.20
C GLN A 147 13.69 -7.24 -14.52
N GLU A 148 13.35 -8.42 -15.06
CA GLU A 148 12.41 -9.35 -14.42
C GLU A 148 12.87 -9.71 -13.00
N LYS A 149 14.17 -9.93 -12.79
CA LYS A 149 14.72 -10.20 -11.46
C LYS A 149 14.52 -9.02 -10.51
N ARG A 150 14.74 -7.78 -10.97
CA ARG A 150 14.49 -6.57 -10.16
C ARG A 150 13.02 -6.39 -9.81
N ASP A 151 12.13 -6.66 -10.77
CA ASP A 151 10.69 -6.54 -10.56
C ASP A 151 10.19 -7.65 -9.60
N TRP A 152 10.75 -8.86 -9.72
CA TRP A 152 10.53 -9.94 -8.78
C TRP A 152 10.99 -9.58 -7.36
N ASP A 153 12.19 -9.03 -7.21
CA ASP A 153 12.73 -8.62 -5.90
C ASP A 153 11.88 -7.48 -5.27
N ARG A 154 11.28 -6.60 -6.08
CA ARG A 154 10.36 -5.54 -5.60
C ARG A 154 9.01 -6.07 -5.14
N LEU A 155 8.46 -7.05 -5.86
CA LEU A 155 7.14 -7.62 -5.58
C LEU A 155 7.17 -8.72 -4.53
N SER A 156 8.33 -9.36 -4.33
CA SER A 156 8.49 -10.41 -3.33
C SER A 156 8.30 -9.80 -1.94
N PRO A 157 7.24 -10.19 -1.20
CA PRO A 157 7.04 -9.69 0.15
C PRO A 157 8.18 -10.17 1.05
N ASP A 158 8.78 -9.25 1.80
CA ASP A 158 9.82 -9.57 2.78
C ASP A 158 9.26 -10.59 3.79
N GLN A 159 9.78 -11.82 3.72
CA GLN A 159 9.35 -12.94 4.55
C GLN A 159 9.46 -12.61 6.04
N GLY A 160 10.44 -11.77 6.43
CA GLY A 160 10.61 -11.32 7.81
C GLY A 160 9.48 -10.40 8.28
N GLN A 161 9.05 -9.45 7.43
CA GLN A 161 7.93 -8.56 7.74
C GLN A 161 6.61 -9.33 7.84
N LEU A 162 6.38 -10.30 6.95
CA LEU A 162 5.19 -11.14 7.01
C LEU A 162 5.17 -11.96 8.31
N GLN A 163 6.31 -12.56 8.68
CA GLN A 163 6.43 -13.34 9.91
C GLN A 163 6.23 -12.47 11.16
N ALA A 164 6.75 -11.24 11.19
CA ALA A 164 6.52 -10.29 12.28
C ALA A 164 5.04 -9.92 12.42
N LYS A 165 4.34 -9.67 11.31
CA LYS A 165 2.89 -9.41 11.33
C LYS A 165 2.09 -10.61 11.82
N VAL A 166 2.47 -11.83 11.41
CA VAL A 166 1.85 -13.06 11.90
C VAL A 166 2.04 -13.21 13.41
N GLN A 167 3.22 -12.92 13.94
CA GLN A 167 3.46 -12.95 15.39
C GLN A 167 2.62 -11.93 16.15
N GLU A 168 2.47 -10.71 15.62
CA GLU A 168 1.62 -9.70 16.24
C GLU A 168 0.14 -10.10 16.23
N LEU A 169 -0.34 -10.74 15.15
CA LEU A 169 -1.70 -11.29 15.12
C LEU A 169 -1.91 -12.34 16.22
N TYR A 170 -0.97 -13.28 16.40
CA TYR A 170 -1.05 -14.24 17.49
C TYR A 170 -1.05 -13.58 18.88
N ARG A 171 -0.29 -12.48 19.06
CA ARG A 171 -0.29 -11.71 20.31
C ARG A 171 -1.64 -11.06 20.56
N LEU A 172 -2.24 -10.46 19.53
CA LEU A 172 -3.56 -9.84 19.61
C LEU A 172 -4.67 -10.86 19.86
N ASP A 173 -4.64 -12.01 19.18
CA ASP A 173 -5.58 -13.10 19.39
C ASP A 173 -5.56 -13.60 20.84
N ARG A 174 -4.35 -13.73 21.42
CA ARG A 174 -4.20 -14.11 22.83
C ARG A 174 -4.82 -13.08 23.76
N LEU A 175 -4.57 -11.78 23.54
CA LEU A 175 -5.17 -10.72 24.33
C LEU A 175 -6.70 -10.72 24.21
N LEU A 176 -7.22 -10.89 23.00
CA LEU A 176 -8.66 -11.00 22.76
C LEU A 176 -9.26 -12.19 23.50
N GLN A 177 -8.57 -13.33 23.52
CA GLN A 177 -8.99 -14.51 24.27
C GLN A 177 -9.02 -14.25 25.79
N GLU A 178 -8.01 -13.57 26.34
CA GLU A 178 -7.95 -13.18 27.76
C GLU A 178 -9.08 -12.20 28.14
N GLU A 179 -9.33 -11.18 27.31
CA GLU A 179 -10.45 -10.25 27.50
C GLU A 179 -11.80 -10.95 27.40
N SER A 180 -11.97 -11.87 26.45
CA SER A 180 -13.19 -12.66 26.32
C SER A 180 -13.47 -13.54 27.55
N GLY A 181 -12.42 -14.12 28.15
CA GLY A 181 -12.52 -14.90 29.38
C GLY A 181 -12.91 -14.05 30.58
N THR A 182 -12.34 -12.84 30.67
CA THR A 182 -12.70 -11.86 31.70
C THR A 182 -14.16 -11.43 31.57
N LEU A 183 -14.61 -11.16 30.35
CA LEU A 183 -15.99 -10.79 30.06
C LEU A 183 -16.97 -11.92 30.42
N GLN A 184 -16.61 -13.17 30.13
CA GLN A 184 -17.41 -14.34 30.51
C GLN A 184 -17.51 -14.50 32.03
N SER A 185 -16.42 -14.30 32.77
CA SER A 185 -16.44 -14.32 34.25
C SER A 185 -17.37 -13.24 34.80
N LEU A 186 -17.26 -12.01 34.30
CA LEU A 186 -18.12 -10.90 34.73
C LEU A 186 -19.61 -11.14 34.41
N GLN A 187 -19.92 -11.82 33.30
CA GLN A 187 -21.28 -12.24 32.98
C GLN A 187 -21.81 -13.28 33.97
N GLN A 188 -21.00 -14.28 34.33
CA GLN A 188 -21.38 -15.29 35.34
C GLN A 188 -21.61 -14.65 36.72
N ASP A 189 -20.73 -13.73 37.14
CA ASP A 189 -20.88 -13.00 38.40
C ASP A 189 -22.16 -12.17 38.43
N LYS A 190 -22.50 -11.50 37.32
CA LYS A 190 -23.76 -10.78 37.17
C LYS A 190 -24.97 -11.72 37.36
N GLU A 191 -24.98 -12.89 36.72
CA GLU A 191 -26.07 -13.86 36.86
C GLU A 191 -26.20 -14.39 38.29
N LEU A 192 -25.08 -14.67 38.96
CA LEU A 192 -25.06 -15.13 40.36
C LEU A 192 -25.62 -14.07 41.30
N LEU A 193 -25.23 -12.79 41.12
CA LEU A 193 -25.77 -11.67 41.90
C LEU A 193 -27.27 -11.48 41.65
N GLU A 194 -27.74 -11.62 40.40
CA GLU A 194 -29.17 -11.52 40.06
C GLU A 194 -29.99 -12.67 40.69
N LYS A 195 -29.46 -13.89 40.69
CA LYS A 195 -30.07 -15.05 41.39
C LYS A 195 -30.10 -14.84 42.90
N ALA A 196 -29.01 -14.35 43.50
CA ALA A 196 -28.93 -14.06 44.93
C ALA A 196 -29.91 -12.95 45.35
N LEU A 197 -30.05 -11.90 44.55
CA LEU A 197 -31.05 -10.85 44.75
C LEU A 197 -32.48 -11.38 44.63
N GLY A 198 -32.76 -12.25 43.66
CA GLY A 198 -34.05 -12.95 43.54
C GLY A 198 -34.37 -13.76 44.80
N GLY A 199 -33.41 -14.55 45.29
CA GLY A 199 -33.56 -15.34 46.52
C GLY A 199 -33.78 -14.48 47.77
N LEU A 200 -33.08 -13.35 47.90
CA LEU A 200 -33.28 -12.40 49.01
C LEU A 200 -34.65 -11.73 48.97
N ARG A 201 -35.16 -11.39 47.77
CA ARG A 201 -36.51 -10.82 47.61
C ARG A 201 -37.60 -11.80 48.08
N HIS A 202 -37.45 -13.10 47.77
CA HIS A 202 -38.36 -14.12 48.28
C HIS A 202 -38.28 -14.28 49.81
N LYS A 203 -37.07 -14.28 50.39
CA LYS A 203 -36.88 -14.32 51.85
C LYS A 203 -37.47 -13.09 52.55
N LEU A 204 -37.34 -11.91 51.95
CA LEU A 204 -37.91 -10.66 52.47
C LEU A 204 -39.45 -10.66 52.44
N GLN A 205 -40.07 -11.29 51.44
CA GLN A 205 -41.52 -11.47 51.38
C GLN A 205 -42.05 -12.44 52.46
N GLY A 206 -41.31 -13.51 52.77
CA GLY A 206 -41.66 -14.46 53.83
C GLY A 206 -41.36 -13.94 55.25
N SER A 207 -40.35 -13.09 55.42
CA SER A 207 -39.87 -12.56 56.71
C SER A 207 -40.62 -11.30 57.18
N ARG A 208 -41.92 -11.16 56.89
CA ARG A 208 -42.74 -10.00 57.33
C ARG A 208 -42.97 -9.96 58.85
N ALA A 209 -42.76 -11.07 59.55
CA ALA A 209 -43.02 -11.20 60.99
C ALA A 209 -41.87 -10.70 61.89
N ASN A 210 -40.64 -10.58 61.39
CA ASN A 210 -39.47 -10.17 62.18
C ASN A 210 -38.80 -8.91 61.58
N PRO A 211 -38.99 -7.71 62.16
CA PRO A 211 -38.48 -6.47 61.60
C PRO A 211 -36.95 -6.38 61.57
N ALA A 212 -36.26 -7.01 62.54
CA ALA A 212 -34.80 -7.01 62.60
C ALA A 212 -34.16 -7.84 61.48
N GLU A 213 -34.77 -8.98 61.12
CA GLU A 213 -34.32 -9.82 60.01
C GLU A 213 -34.62 -9.16 58.66
N ALA A 214 -35.79 -8.52 58.52
CA ALA A 214 -36.14 -7.75 57.33
C ALA A 214 -35.15 -6.61 57.07
N GLU A 215 -34.68 -5.90 58.11
CA GLU A 215 -33.63 -4.88 57.96
C GLU A 215 -32.27 -5.46 57.53
N ARG A 216 -31.88 -6.63 58.06
CA ARG A 216 -30.64 -7.31 57.65
C ARG A 216 -30.68 -7.72 56.17
N TYR A 217 -31.80 -8.29 55.71
CA TYR A 217 -31.99 -8.62 54.29
C TYR A 217 -31.99 -7.39 53.39
N ARG A 218 -32.56 -6.26 53.82
CA ARG A 218 -32.49 -4.98 53.09
C ARG A 218 -31.08 -4.41 52.99
N LYS A 219 -30.24 -4.57 54.03
CA LYS A 219 -28.82 -4.17 53.98
C LYS A 219 -28.04 -5.04 52.99
N GLN A 220 -28.26 -6.36 53.02
CA GLN A 220 -27.65 -7.30 52.07
C GLN A 220 -28.09 -7.03 50.63
N GLN A 221 -29.37 -6.72 50.40
CA GLN A 221 -29.88 -6.34 49.08
C GLN A 221 -29.15 -5.11 48.51
N ARG A 222 -28.99 -4.05 49.29
CA ARG A 222 -28.29 -2.82 48.85
C ARG A 222 -26.83 -3.07 48.48
N LEU A 223 -26.14 -3.95 49.21
CA LEU A 223 -24.74 -4.31 48.90
C LEU A 223 -24.65 -5.06 47.57
N LEU A 224 -25.52 -6.04 47.33
CA LEU A 224 -25.54 -6.81 46.09
C LEU A 224 -25.96 -5.95 44.89
N GLU A 225 -26.90 -5.01 45.07
CA GLU A 225 -27.29 -4.05 44.02
C GLU A 225 -26.13 -3.10 43.65
N LYS A 226 -25.28 -2.73 44.62
CA LYS A 226 -24.09 -1.92 44.40
C LYS A 226 -23.00 -2.68 43.64
N GLU A 227 -22.76 -3.95 43.96
CA GLU A 227 -21.80 -4.76 43.20
C GLU A 227 -22.33 -5.07 41.80
N LEU A 228 -23.64 -5.29 41.64
CA LEU A 228 -24.26 -5.50 40.33
C LEU A 228 -24.12 -4.28 39.41
N SER A 229 -24.31 -3.06 39.95
CA SER A 229 -24.11 -1.84 39.15
C SER A 229 -22.66 -1.64 38.75
N ARG A 230 -21.71 -1.98 39.62
CA ARG A 230 -20.27 -2.00 39.32
C ARG A 230 -19.93 -3.00 38.22
N ILE A 231 -20.44 -4.24 38.28
CA ILE A 231 -20.20 -5.25 37.24
C ILE A 231 -20.81 -4.83 35.90
N ARG A 232 -21.99 -4.23 35.89
CA ARG A 232 -22.61 -3.68 34.67
C ARG A 232 -21.75 -2.57 34.05
N LEU A 233 -21.14 -1.71 34.87
CA LEU A 233 -20.21 -0.68 34.40
C LEU A 233 -18.95 -1.29 33.79
N LEU A 234 -18.35 -2.29 34.45
CA LEU A 234 -17.18 -3.00 33.93
C LEU A 234 -17.49 -3.73 32.62
N LEU A 235 -18.65 -4.38 32.50
CA LEU A 235 -19.08 -5.02 31.25
C LEU A 235 -19.27 -4.01 30.11
N ALA A 236 -19.87 -2.84 30.39
CA ALA A 236 -20.03 -1.78 29.39
C ALA A 236 -18.71 -1.14 28.95
N HIS A 237 -17.68 -1.20 29.81
CA HIS A 237 -16.33 -0.76 29.46
C HIS A 237 -15.58 -1.81 28.64
N ASN A 238 -15.74 -3.10 28.96
CA ASN A 238 -15.07 -4.21 28.25
C ASN A 238 -15.75 -4.58 26.92
N SER A 239 -16.96 -4.10 26.65
CA SER A 239 -17.70 -4.38 25.41
C SER A 239 -17.55 -3.31 24.32
N LYS A 240 -16.70 -2.30 24.51
CA LYS A 240 -16.46 -1.20 23.58
C LYS A 240 -15.10 -1.36 22.91
#